data_AF-A0AB74DZN9-F1
#
_entry.id   AF-A0AB74DZN9-F1
#
_cell.length_a   1.000
_cell.length_b   1.000
_cell.length_c   1.000
_cell.angle_alpha   90.00
_cell.angle_beta   90.00
_cell.angle_gamma   90.00
#
_symmetry.space_group_name_H-M   'P 1'
#
loop_
_entity.id
_entity.type
_entity.pdbx_description
1 polymer ?
#
loop_
_entity_poly.entity_id
_entity_poly.type
_entity_poly.pdbx_seq_one_letter_code
_entity_poly.pdbx_strand_id
1 'polypeptide(L)'
;SLHCLRNLGYLKEIVILVSTATPKEYLNYLEERHYPYIVSGNDHVDYEKAFQILHEQYGCKYMRTDSGGGLTNKLLENGLIDEISLVISPCFVGNKEKQLFDNLLLSEKVNLELQGTENAEHGCLSLRYAVKNKD
;
A
#
# COMPACT_ATOMS: atom_id res chain seq x y z
N SER A 1 -12.34 -12.24 -7.18
CA SER A 1 -11.53 -13.34 -6.60
C SER A 1 -10.10 -13.21 -7.10
N LEU A 2 -9.08 -13.51 -6.28
CA LEU A 2 -7.65 -13.49 -6.66
C LEU A 2 -7.37 -14.31 -7.94
N HIS A 3 -8.15 -15.38 -8.14
CA HIS A 3 -8.14 -16.20 -9.34
C HIS A 3 -8.51 -15.42 -10.61
N CYS A 4 -9.43 -14.45 -10.52
CA CYS A 4 -9.79 -13.60 -11.65
C CYS A 4 -8.62 -12.69 -12.04
N LEU A 5 -7.90 -12.13 -11.06
CA LEU A 5 -6.76 -11.22 -11.30
C LEU A 5 -5.59 -11.94 -11.97
N ARG A 6 -5.29 -13.18 -11.54
CA ARG A 6 -4.25 -14.01 -12.16
C ARG A 6 -4.53 -14.29 -13.64
N ASN A 7 -5.80 -14.45 -14.01
CA ASN A 7 -6.20 -14.81 -15.37
C ASN A 7 -6.26 -13.61 -16.34
N LEU A 8 -6.07 -12.38 -15.87
CA LEU A 8 -6.07 -11.19 -16.72
C LEU A 8 -4.78 -11.01 -17.54
N GLY A 9 -3.72 -11.79 -17.26
CA GLY A 9 -2.48 -11.79 -18.07
C GLY A 9 -1.58 -10.57 -17.90
N TYR A 10 -2.03 -9.53 -17.17
CA TYR A 10 -1.25 -8.32 -16.88
C TYR A 10 -0.37 -8.43 -15.63
N LEU A 11 -0.57 -9.47 -14.81
CA LEU A 11 0.16 -9.69 -13.56
C LEU A 11 1.14 -10.85 -13.73
N LYS A 12 2.43 -10.58 -13.50
CA LYS A 12 3.47 -11.61 -13.54
C LYS A 12 3.30 -12.62 -12.40
N GLU A 13 3.02 -12.13 -11.19
CA GLU A 13 2.94 -12.93 -9.98
C GLU A 13 2.07 -12.23 -8.93
N ILE A 14 1.43 -13.02 -8.05
CA ILE A 14 0.65 -12.52 -6.91
C ILE A 14 1.25 -13.13 -5.66
N VAL A 15 1.89 -12.29 -4.83
CA VAL A 15 2.44 -12.68 -3.53
C VAL A 15 1.52 -12.15 -2.43
N ILE A 16 1.18 -13.01 -1.47
CA ILE A 16 0.26 -12.66 -0.38
C ILE A 16 1.06 -12.45 0.90
N LEU A 17 0.87 -11.31 1.57
CA LEU A 17 1.49 -11.04 2.86
C LEU A 17 0.54 -11.49 3.98
N VAL A 18 1.05 -12.27 4.92
CA VAL A 18 0.29 -12.83 6.05
C VAL A 18 1.10 -12.69 7.35
N SER A 19 0.42 -12.72 8.50
CA SER A 19 1.06 -12.77 9.83
C SER A 19 0.95 -14.18 10.42
N THR A 20 1.67 -14.45 11.52
CA THR A 20 1.55 -15.75 12.20
C THR A 20 0.16 -16.00 12.80
N ALA A 21 -0.61 -14.94 13.06
CA ALA A 21 -2.00 -15.02 13.52
C ALA A 21 -2.99 -15.38 12.40
N THR A 22 -2.53 -15.48 11.15
CA THR A 22 -3.38 -15.88 10.02
C THR A 22 -3.91 -17.29 10.23
N PRO A 23 -5.24 -17.53 10.10
CA PRO A 23 -5.82 -18.85 10.33
C PRO A 23 -5.17 -19.94 9.48
N LYS A 24 -4.90 -21.09 10.09
CA LYS A 24 -4.24 -22.21 9.43
C LYS A 24 -5.04 -22.71 8.22
N GLU A 25 -6.36 -22.65 8.30
CA GLU A 25 -7.26 -23.00 7.21
C GLU A 25 -7.01 -22.12 5.97
N TYR A 26 -6.67 -20.84 6.18
CA TYR A 26 -6.34 -19.93 5.08
C TYR A 26 -4.95 -20.22 4.52
N LEU A 27 -3.97 -20.56 5.36
CA LEU A 27 -2.64 -20.96 4.88
C LEU A 27 -2.72 -22.23 4.03
N ASN A 28 -3.46 -23.25 4.48
CA ASN A 28 -3.72 -24.46 3.70
C ASN A 28 -4.37 -24.12 2.34
N TYR A 29 -5.34 -23.20 2.32
CA TYR A 29 -5.97 -22.73 1.08
C TYR A 29 -4.97 -22.10 0.09
N LEU A 30 -3.98 -21.35 0.60
CA LEU A 30 -2.91 -20.75 -0.22
C LEU A 30 -1.98 -21.82 -0.78
N GLU A 31 -1.58 -22.79 0.05
CA GLU A 31 -0.74 -23.92 -0.35
C GLU A 31 -1.41 -24.78 -1.43
N GLU A 32 -2.66 -25.21 -1.22
CA GLU A 32 -3.43 -26.01 -2.18
C GLU A 32 -3.54 -25.33 -3.56
N ARG A 33 -3.63 -24.01 -3.58
CA ARG A 33 -3.76 -23.19 -4.80
C ARG A 33 -2.43 -22.67 -5.33
N HIS A 34 -1.32 -23.05 -4.69
CA HIS A 34 0.02 -22.65 -5.09
C HIS A 34 0.15 -21.12 -5.19
N TYR A 35 -0.44 -20.40 -4.24
CA TYR A 35 -0.20 -18.96 -4.09
C TYR A 35 1.04 -18.76 -3.22
N PRO A 36 2.10 -18.09 -3.73
CA PRO A 36 3.22 -17.74 -2.88
C PRO A 36 2.77 -16.75 -1.82
N TYR A 37 3.25 -16.93 -0.60
CA TYR A 37 2.97 -16.04 0.51
C TYR A 37 4.19 -15.84 1.40
N ILE A 38 4.23 -14.69 2.08
CA ILE A 38 5.27 -14.31 3.02
C ILE A 38 4.62 -14.18 4.39
N VAL A 39 5.10 -14.97 5.34
CA VAL A 39 4.72 -14.82 6.76
C VAL A 39 5.64 -13.82 7.42
N SER A 40 5.08 -12.75 7.96
CA SER A 40 5.83 -11.69 8.66
C SER A 40 4.96 -11.07 9.75
N GLY A 41 5.56 -10.83 10.93
CA GLY A 41 4.85 -10.27 12.09
C GLY A 41 3.93 -11.27 12.80
N ASN A 42 3.51 -10.89 14.01
CA ASN A 42 2.77 -11.78 14.91
C ASN A 42 1.25 -11.67 14.69
N ASP A 43 0.65 -10.60 15.21
CA ASP A 43 -0.79 -10.34 15.09
C ASP A 43 -1.13 -9.70 13.73
N HIS A 44 -0.27 -8.81 13.26
CA HIS A 44 -0.39 -8.13 11.97
C HIS A 44 0.88 -8.31 11.12
N VAL A 45 0.74 -8.06 9.82
CA VAL A 45 1.87 -8.08 8.88
C VAL A 45 2.90 -7.05 9.30
N ASP A 46 4.15 -7.49 9.43
CA ASP A 46 5.31 -6.61 9.59
C ASP A 46 5.78 -6.18 8.19
N TYR A 47 5.33 -5.00 7.75
CA TYR A 47 5.55 -4.53 6.38
C TYR A 47 7.03 -4.29 6.08
N GLU A 48 7.83 -3.85 7.04
CA GLU A 48 9.26 -3.63 6.84
C GLU A 48 9.96 -4.96 6.49
N LYS A 49 9.72 -6.00 7.30
CA LYS A 49 10.25 -7.35 7.01
C LYS A 49 9.68 -7.94 5.73
N ALA A 50 8.38 -7.77 5.49
CA ALA A 50 7.75 -8.27 4.28
C ALA A 50 8.35 -7.64 3.01
N PHE A 51 8.60 -6.34 3.04
CA PHE A 51 9.20 -5.58 1.95
C PHE A 51 10.66 -5.98 1.71
N GLN A 52 11.42 -6.23 2.78
CA GLN A 52 12.77 -6.78 2.67
C GLN A 52 12.75 -8.16 1.97
N ILE A 53 11.85 -9.07 2.38
CA ILE A 53 11.73 -10.40 1.76
C ILE A 53 11.30 -10.27 0.30
N LEU A 54 10.37 -9.36 -0.02
CA LEU A 54 9.97 -9.07 -1.40
C LEU A 54 11.15 -8.57 -2.24
N HIS A 55 12.01 -7.73 -1.68
CA HIS A 55 13.22 -7.27 -2.35
C HIS A 55 14.18 -8.44 -2.62
N GLU A 56 14.49 -9.24 -1.60
CA GLU A 56 15.47 -10.32 -1.67
C GLU A 56 15.04 -11.48 -2.59
N GLN A 57 13.77 -11.89 -2.50
CA GLN A 57 13.26 -13.06 -3.23
C GLN A 57 12.73 -12.72 -4.63
N TYR A 58 12.11 -11.54 -4.78
CA TYR A 58 11.42 -11.16 -6.03
C TYR A 58 12.09 -9.99 -6.75
N GLY A 59 13.16 -9.41 -6.18
CA GLY A 59 13.85 -8.27 -6.76
C GLY A 59 13.00 -7.00 -6.77
N CYS A 60 11.99 -6.89 -5.90
CA CYS A 60 11.12 -5.74 -5.83
C CYS A 60 11.89 -4.50 -5.36
N LYS A 61 11.93 -3.45 -6.17
CA LYS A 61 12.62 -2.18 -5.85
C LYS A 61 11.67 -1.00 -5.63
N TYR A 62 10.49 -1.08 -6.26
CA TYR A 62 9.49 -0.03 -6.21
C TYR A 62 8.14 -0.68 -5.96
N MET A 63 7.42 -0.15 -4.98
CA MET A 63 6.06 -0.57 -4.67
C MET A 63 5.16 0.64 -4.74
N ARG A 64 3.98 0.43 -5.33
CA ARG A 64 2.92 1.43 -5.34
C ARG A 64 1.72 0.81 -4.63
N THR A 65 1.20 1.54 -3.66
CA THR A 65 -0.05 1.18 -2.99
C THR A 65 -1.14 2.14 -3.43
N ASP A 66 -2.24 1.58 -3.93
CA ASP A 66 -3.47 2.29 -4.29
C ASP A 66 -4.59 2.06 -3.26
N SER A 67 -4.25 1.46 -2.11
CA SER A 67 -5.19 1.11 -1.04
C SER A 67 -5.83 2.34 -0.39
N GLY A 68 -7.04 2.13 0.16
CA GLY A 68 -7.69 3.12 1.03
C GLY A 68 -6.96 3.33 2.37
N GLY A 69 -7.51 4.22 3.21
CA GLY A 69 -6.81 4.77 4.38
C GLY A 69 -6.16 3.75 5.35
N GLY A 70 -6.64 2.52 5.47
CA GLY A 70 -6.07 1.53 6.41
C GLY A 70 -4.60 1.18 6.17
N LEU A 71 -4.28 0.59 5.02
CA LEU A 71 -2.90 0.20 4.69
C LEU A 71 -2.01 1.43 4.50
N THR A 72 -2.51 2.45 3.78
CA THR A 72 -1.78 3.69 3.55
C THR A 72 -1.39 4.37 4.87
N ASN A 73 -2.30 4.42 5.86
CA ASN A 73 -1.96 4.94 7.18
C ASN A 73 -0.86 4.11 7.83
N LYS A 74 -0.95 2.77 7.82
CA LYS A 74 0.07 1.95 8.47
C LYS A 74 1.43 2.07 7.83
N LEU A 75 1.51 2.22 6.51
CA LEU A 75 2.78 2.48 5.85
C LEU A 75 3.34 3.85 6.23
N LEU A 76 2.49 4.88 6.28
CA LEU A 76 2.91 6.23 6.67
C LEU A 76 3.35 6.31 8.13
N GLU A 77 2.61 5.67 9.05
CA GLU A 77 2.92 5.60 10.48
C GLU A 77 4.25 4.87 10.76
N ASN A 78 4.61 3.88 9.94
CA ASN A 78 5.89 3.18 10.04
C ASN A 78 7.02 3.85 9.24
N GLY A 79 6.78 5.01 8.61
CA GLY A 79 7.80 5.71 7.81
C GLY A 79 8.21 5.00 6.53
N LEU A 80 7.35 4.12 5.99
CA LEU A 80 7.63 3.26 4.83
C LEU A 80 7.15 3.87 3.49
N ILE A 81 6.88 5.17 3.46
CA ILE A 81 6.42 5.89 2.26
C ILE A 81 7.44 6.96 1.91
N ASP A 82 8.01 6.87 0.70
CA ASP A 82 8.94 7.87 0.17
C ASP A 82 8.25 8.93 -0.70
N GLU A 83 7.12 8.58 -1.33
CA GLU A 83 6.37 9.47 -2.24
C GLU A 83 4.85 9.29 -2.08
N ILE A 84 4.11 10.40 -2.16
CA ILE A 84 2.66 10.43 -2.22
C ILE A 84 2.23 11.08 -3.54
N SER A 85 1.44 10.34 -4.34
CA SER A 85 0.78 10.84 -5.54
C SER A 85 -0.71 11.06 -5.26
N LEU A 86 -1.18 12.31 -5.40
CA LEU A 86 -2.57 12.71 -5.15
C LEU A 86 -3.25 13.17 -6.44
N VAL A 87 -4.55 12.90 -6.55
CA VAL A 87 -5.42 13.47 -7.57
C VAL A 87 -6.54 14.21 -6.86
N ILE A 88 -6.63 15.52 -7.10
CA ILE A 88 -7.65 16.39 -6.55
C ILE A 88 -8.71 16.63 -7.63
N SER A 89 -9.93 16.18 -7.37
CA SER A 89 -11.09 16.44 -8.23
C SER A 89 -11.74 17.77 -7.86
N PRO A 90 -12.29 18.53 -8.84
CA PRO A 90 -12.94 19.81 -8.59
C PRO A 90 -14.38 19.63 -8.07
N CYS A 91 -14.55 18.91 -6.97
CA CYS A 91 -15.85 18.68 -6.34
C CYS A 91 -15.76 18.63 -4.81
N PHE A 92 -16.89 18.90 -4.15
CA PHE A 92 -17.05 18.65 -2.72
C PHE A 92 -17.75 17.32 -2.51
N VAL A 93 -17.25 16.56 -1.54
CA VAL A 93 -17.84 15.28 -1.12
C VAL A 93 -18.49 15.41 0.26
N GLY A 94 -19.56 14.66 0.48
CA GLY A 94 -20.26 14.63 1.77
C GLY A 94 -19.48 13.86 2.84
N ASN A 95 -19.85 14.06 4.10
CA ASN A 95 -19.21 13.44 5.28
C ASN A 95 -19.35 11.91 5.40
N LYS A 96 -20.07 11.26 4.48
CA LYS A 96 -20.21 9.80 4.40
C LYS A 96 -19.13 9.15 3.54
N GLU A 97 -18.38 9.93 2.78
CA GLU A 97 -17.33 9.42 1.91
C GLU A 97 -16.08 9.04 2.70
N LYS A 98 -15.32 8.09 2.16
CA LYS A 98 -14.06 7.66 2.77
C LYS A 98 -13.04 8.80 2.72
N GLN A 99 -12.43 9.07 3.87
CA GLN A 99 -11.31 9.99 3.95
C GLN A 99 -10.04 9.33 3.40
N LEU A 100 -9.16 10.15 2.82
CA LEU A 100 -7.86 9.69 2.32
C LEU A 100 -7.01 9.11 3.46
N PHE A 101 -7.01 9.77 4.61
CA PHE A 101 -6.37 9.34 5.84
C PHE A 101 -7.40 9.40 6.96
N ASP A 102 -7.78 8.25 7.52
CA ASP A 102 -8.76 8.15 8.60
C ASP A 102 -8.08 7.67 9.89
N ASN A 103 -8.10 8.46 10.96
CA ASN A 103 -7.38 8.19 12.21
C ASN A 103 -5.87 7.93 12.02
N LEU A 104 -5.20 8.76 11.24
CA LEU A 104 -3.75 8.67 11.04
C LEU A 104 -2.99 9.05 12.33
N LEU A 105 -2.20 8.11 12.85
CA LEU A 105 -1.48 8.27 14.12
C LEU A 105 0.01 8.53 13.92
N LEU A 106 0.37 9.77 13.56
CA LEU A 106 1.76 10.15 13.46
C LEU A 106 2.35 10.49 14.83
N SER A 107 3.50 9.92 15.16
CA SER A 107 4.26 10.31 16.36
C SER A 107 4.77 11.75 16.26
N GLU A 108 5.07 12.22 15.04
CA GLU A 108 5.58 13.55 14.76
C GLU A 108 5.09 14.10 13.43
N LYS A 109 5.32 15.40 13.20
CA LYS A 109 4.99 16.04 11.92
C LYS A 109 5.84 15.46 10.79
N VAL A 110 5.19 14.92 9.77
CA VAL A 110 5.81 14.53 8.49
C VAL A 110 5.73 15.72 7.53
N ASN A 111 6.87 16.15 6.99
CA ASN A 111 6.90 17.23 5.99
C ASN A 111 6.88 16.62 4.57
N LEU A 112 6.26 17.34 3.65
CA LEU A 112 6.18 16.97 2.24
C LEU A 112 6.87 18.03 1.39
N GLU A 113 7.58 17.60 0.36
CA GLU A 113 8.16 18.48 -0.65
C GLU A 113 7.47 18.24 -1.98
N LEU A 114 6.89 19.29 -2.57
CA LEU A 114 6.25 19.21 -3.87
C LEU A 114 7.29 18.91 -4.95
N GLN A 115 7.14 17.75 -5.61
CA GLN A 115 8.00 17.32 -6.71
C GLN A 115 7.42 17.69 -8.08
N GLY A 116 6.10 17.86 -8.18
CA GLY A 116 5.48 18.29 -9.42
C GLY A 116 3.97 18.37 -9.35
N THR A 117 3.41 19.11 -10.30
CA THR A 117 1.97 19.25 -10.52
C THR A 117 1.65 19.03 -12.00
N GLU A 118 0.46 18.50 -12.27
CA GLU A 118 -0.02 18.28 -13.63
C GLU A 118 -1.54 18.47 -13.68
N ASN A 119 -2.04 19.14 -14.72
CA ASN A 119 -3.47 19.15 -15.00
C ASN A 119 -3.86 17.78 -15.56
N ALA A 120 -4.60 17.01 -14.76
CA ALA A 120 -5.17 15.75 -15.20
C ALA A 120 -6.49 15.99 -15.95
N GLU A 121 -7.07 14.92 -16.50
CA GLU A 121 -8.33 15.00 -17.22
C GLU A 121 -9.47 15.52 -16.33
N HIS A 122 -10.53 16.04 -16.96
CA HIS A 122 -11.76 16.49 -16.29
C HIS A 122 -11.57 17.62 -15.26
N GLY A 123 -10.52 18.43 -15.41
CA GLY A 123 -10.23 19.54 -14.51
C GLY A 123 -9.64 19.10 -13.16
N CYS A 124 -9.17 17.85 -13.06
CA CYS A 124 -8.47 17.35 -11.90
C CYS A 124 -7.02 17.87 -11.85
N LEU A 125 -6.47 17.97 -10.65
CA LEU A 125 -5.07 18.32 -10.43
C LEU A 125 -4.32 17.10 -9.88
N SER A 126 -3.26 16.67 -10.55
CA SER A 126 -2.33 15.68 -10.03
C SER A 126 -1.18 16.39 -9.29
N LEU A 127 -0.83 15.87 -8.12
CA LEU A 127 0.26 16.36 -7.28
C LEU A 127 1.17 15.18 -6.92
N ARG A 128 2.48 15.37 -7.00
CA ARG A 128 3.47 14.43 -6.45
C ARG A 128 4.27 15.10 -5.35
N TYR A 129 4.34 14.46 -4.20
CA TYR A 129 5.09 14.91 -3.04
C TYR A 129 6.10 13.86 -2.60
N ALA A 130 7.35 14.28 -2.40
CA ALA A 130 8.31 13.47 -1.67
C ALA A 130 8.05 13.60 -0.18
N VAL A 131 8.08 12.48 0.53
CA VAL A 131 8.00 12.45 2.00
C VAL A 131 9.39 12.74 2.55
N LYS A 132 9.50 13.80 3.36
CA LYS A 132 10.75 14.10 4.07
C LYS A 132 10.79 13.26 5.33
N ASN A 133 11.39 12.09 5.20
CA ASN A 133 11.80 11.30 6.36
C ASN A 133 12.88 12.08 7.12
N LYS A 134 12.93 11.90 8.44
CA LYS A 134 13.95 12.53 9.27
C LYS A 134 15.33 12.07 8.81
N ASP A 135 16.22 13.02 8.55
CA ASP A 135 17.67 12.79 8.51
C ASP A 135 18.19 12.35 9.88
#